data_AF-A0A842W2L3-F1
#
_entry.id   AF-A0A842W2L3-F1
#
_cell.length_a   1.000
_cell.length_b   1.000
_cell.length_c   1.000
_cell.angle_alpha   90.00
_cell.angle_beta   90.00
_cell.angle_gamma   90.00
#
_symmetry.space_group_name_H-M   'P 1'
#
loop_
_entity.id
_entity.type
_entity.pdbx_description
1 polymer ?
#
loop_
_entity_poly.entity_id
_entity_poly.type
_entity_poly.pdbx_seq_one_letter_code
_entity_poly.pdbx_strand_id
1 'polypeptide(L)'
;MKESTNIDFLDLNEQELNYILKILRKYLMGIVISKTSGSILYHFEVDHSINTDLFSQFIAALAMFGEELGNIRRILIEGLNLEMNSLVKNNLIITAFFRPDMVTDYLEEEASKCLDEFSEKFADQLEKDRCNQDIYKCFDKNMWELIQDYLIRIGAFDLEFFHFTR
;
A
#
# COMPACT_ATOMS: atom_id res chain seq x y z
N MET A 1 22.12 -4.76 2.31
CA MET A 1 21.44 -5.99 1.89
C MET A 1 20.25 -5.56 1.07
N LYS A 2 20.15 -5.95 -0.21
CA LYS A 2 18.93 -5.71 -1.00
C LYS A 2 17.94 -6.77 -0.56
N GLU A 3 16.96 -6.41 0.27
CA GLU A 3 15.78 -7.26 0.40
C GLU A 3 15.05 -7.18 -0.92
N SER A 4 15.24 -8.20 -1.75
CA SER A 4 14.43 -8.41 -2.93
C SER A 4 13.01 -8.70 -2.45
N THR A 5 12.08 -7.80 -2.75
CA THR A 5 10.66 -8.13 -2.78
C THR A 5 10.53 -9.41 -3.60
N ASN A 6 10.13 -10.52 -2.96
CA ASN A 6 10.22 -11.84 -3.57
C ASN A 6 8.96 -12.05 -4.42
N ILE A 7 9.01 -11.61 -5.68
CA ILE A 7 7.85 -11.47 -6.59
C ILE A 7 7.61 -12.76 -7.43
N ASP A 8 8.20 -13.89 -7.00
CA ASP A 8 8.12 -15.20 -7.69
C ASP A 8 6.69 -15.73 -7.90
N PHE A 9 5.65 -15.05 -7.37
CA PHE A 9 4.24 -15.43 -7.50
C PHE A 9 3.47 -14.76 -8.65
N LEU A 10 4.06 -13.83 -9.41
CA LEU A 10 3.36 -13.11 -10.49
C LEU A 10 3.56 -13.72 -11.89
N ASP A 11 4.31 -14.81 -12.04
CA ASP A 11 4.66 -15.40 -13.35
C ASP A 11 5.18 -14.35 -14.38
N LEU A 12 5.79 -13.27 -13.90
CA LEU A 12 6.33 -12.20 -14.73
C LEU A 12 7.74 -12.55 -15.17
N ASN A 13 8.08 -12.24 -16.42
CA ASN A 13 9.47 -12.28 -16.84
C ASN A 13 10.24 -11.06 -16.27
N GLU A 14 11.57 -11.12 -16.32
CA GLU A 14 12.44 -10.08 -15.76
C GLU A 14 12.21 -8.69 -16.41
N GLN A 15 11.86 -8.63 -17.70
CA GLN A 15 11.61 -7.38 -18.41
C GLN A 15 10.31 -6.72 -17.95
N GLU A 16 9.25 -7.52 -17.82
CA GLU A 16 7.94 -7.10 -17.33
C GLU A 16 8.02 -6.60 -15.90
N LEU A 17 8.71 -7.35 -15.03
CA LEU A 17 8.96 -6.94 -13.66
C LEU A 17 9.70 -5.61 -13.57
N ASN A 18 10.77 -5.45 -14.35
CA ASN A 18 11.54 -4.21 -14.37
C ASN A 18 10.72 -3.02 -14.89
N TYR A 19 9.83 -3.25 -15.85
CA TYR A 19 8.93 -2.23 -16.36
C TYR A 19 7.93 -1.77 -15.30
N ILE A 20 7.28 -2.71 -14.60
CA ILE A 20 6.35 -2.40 -13.51
C ILE A 20 7.08 -1.66 -12.39
N LEU A 21 8.23 -2.16 -11.93
CA LEU A 21 9.01 -1.52 -10.87
C LEU A 21 9.47 -0.10 -11.26
N LYS A 22 9.75 0.15 -12.54
CA LYS A 22 10.07 1.50 -13.02
C LYS A 22 8.88 2.45 -12.89
N ILE A 23 7.66 1.99 -13.23
CA ILE A 23 6.44 2.79 -13.07
C ILE A 23 6.15 3.01 -11.59
N LEU A 24 6.24 1.96 -10.77
CA LEU A 24 6.02 2.09 -9.33
C LEU A 24 6.98 3.07 -8.68
N ARG A 25 8.29 2.97 -8.94
CA ARG A 25 9.29 3.90 -8.37
C ARG A 25 9.06 5.36 -8.74
N LYS A 26 8.37 5.62 -9.86
CA LYS A 26 8.01 6.98 -10.28
C LYS A 26 6.93 7.58 -9.37
N TYR A 27 6.03 6.77 -8.85
CA TYR A 27 4.80 7.23 -8.21
C TYR A 27 4.64 6.77 -6.77
N LEU A 28 4.84 5.49 -6.50
CA LEU A 28 4.63 4.84 -5.21
C LEU A 28 5.96 4.62 -4.49
N MET A 29 6.00 5.01 -3.22
CA MET A 29 7.12 4.76 -2.32
C MET A 29 6.84 3.51 -1.47
N GLY A 30 5.60 3.35 -1.00
CA GLY A 30 5.16 2.16 -0.31
C GLY A 30 3.70 2.21 0.13
N ILE A 31 3.23 1.12 0.70
CA ILE A 31 1.89 0.96 1.28
C ILE A 31 2.05 0.28 2.64
N VAL A 32 1.32 0.74 3.64
CA VAL A 32 1.29 0.16 4.98
C VAL A 32 -0.16 -0.13 5.36
N ILE A 33 -0.39 -1.30 5.96
CA ILE A 33 -1.63 -1.62 6.67
C ILE A 33 -1.30 -1.74 8.15
N SER A 34 -1.95 -0.93 8.96
CA SER A 34 -1.79 -0.89 10.42
C SER A 34 -3.14 -0.96 11.12
N LYS A 35 -3.11 -1.28 12.41
CA LYS A 35 -4.26 -1.07 13.29
C LYS A 35 -4.43 0.41 13.59
N THR A 36 -5.62 0.83 14.01
CA THR A 36 -5.85 2.19 14.52
C THR A 36 -5.00 2.55 15.74
N SER A 37 -4.42 1.56 16.43
CA SER A 37 -3.41 1.76 17.49
C SER A 37 -2.01 2.13 16.97
N GLY A 38 -1.77 2.04 15.65
CA GLY A 38 -0.49 2.30 15.01
C GLY A 38 0.42 1.08 14.83
N SER A 39 0.01 -0.09 15.33
CA SER A 39 0.74 -1.35 15.09
C SER A 39 0.68 -1.75 13.61
N ILE A 40 1.84 -1.80 12.94
CA ILE A 40 1.94 -2.24 11.54
C ILE A 40 1.73 -3.75 11.46
N LEU A 41 0.79 -4.15 10.60
CA LEU A 41 0.52 -5.56 10.30
C LEU A 41 1.18 -5.99 9.01
N TYR A 42 1.19 -5.11 8.02
CA TYR A 42 1.74 -5.36 6.70
C TYR A 42 2.37 -4.10 6.12
N HIS A 43 3.45 -4.26 5.36
CA HIS A 43 4.03 -3.19 4.56
C HIS A 43 4.51 -3.74 3.23
N PHE A 44 4.40 -2.89 2.21
CA PHE A 44 4.94 -3.09 0.88
C PHE A 44 5.78 -1.85 0.55
N GLU A 45 7.10 -2.03 0.38
CA GLU A 45 8.00 -0.92 0.12
C GLU A 45 8.65 -1.06 -1.26
N VAL A 46 8.59 0.02 -2.04
CA VAL A 46 9.27 0.17 -3.34
C VAL A 46 10.51 1.04 -3.19
N ASP A 47 10.45 2.00 -2.26
CA ASP A 47 11.51 2.93 -1.90
C ASP A 47 11.68 2.97 -0.37
N HIS A 48 12.83 2.49 0.12
CA HIS A 48 13.16 2.42 1.55
C HIS A 48 13.63 3.74 2.16
N SER A 49 13.44 4.87 1.49
CA SER A 49 13.79 6.20 2.02
C SER A 49 12.84 6.68 3.13
N ILE A 50 11.71 6.01 3.32
CA ILE A 50 10.69 6.35 4.32
C ILE A 50 10.84 5.46 5.55
N ASN A 51 10.79 6.07 6.74
CA ASN A 51 10.64 5.32 7.99
C ASN A 51 9.15 5.03 8.24
N THR A 52 8.68 3.88 7.77
CA THR A 52 7.27 3.47 7.81
C THR A 52 6.72 3.31 9.23
N ASP A 53 7.55 2.91 10.20
CA ASP A 53 7.19 2.83 11.62
C ASP A 53 6.76 4.19 12.18
N LEU A 54 7.57 5.23 11.95
CA LEU A 54 7.28 6.59 12.43
C LEU A 54 6.00 7.14 11.81
N PHE A 55 5.81 6.93 10.50
CA PHE A 55 4.60 7.39 9.82
C PHE A 55 3.36 6.64 10.27
N SER A 56 3.43 5.32 10.47
CA SER A 56 2.27 4.56 10.98
C SER A 56 1.80 5.07 12.33
N GLN A 57 2.74 5.36 13.25
CA GLN A 57 2.41 5.94 14.56
C GLN A 57 1.80 7.34 14.43
N PHE A 58 2.37 8.18 13.56
CA PHE A 58 1.84 9.51 13.28
C PHE A 58 0.42 9.46 12.71
N ILE A 59 0.17 8.62 11.71
CA ILE A 59 -1.15 8.45 11.10
C ILE A 59 -2.16 7.88 12.09
N ALA A 60 -1.78 6.91 12.92
CA ALA A 60 -2.65 6.37 13.95
C ALA A 60 -3.05 7.42 14.99
N ALA A 61 -2.10 8.22 15.47
CA ALA A 61 -2.39 9.34 16.36
C ALA A 61 -3.36 10.34 15.72
N LEU A 62 -3.17 10.65 14.43
CA LEU A 62 -4.09 11.50 13.67
C LEU A 62 -5.48 10.87 13.49
N ALA A 63 -5.57 9.56 13.27
CA ALA A 63 -6.83 8.84 13.17
C ALA A 63 -7.61 8.86 14.49
N MET A 64 -6.92 8.83 15.64
CA MET A 64 -7.56 8.99 16.95
C MET A 64 -8.19 10.37 17.14
N PHE A 65 -7.60 11.43 16.58
CA PHE A 65 -8.23 12.76 16.55
C PHE A 65 -9.41 12.84 15.57
N GLY A 66 -9.46 11.96 14.58
CA GLY A 66 -10.49 11.95 13.54
C GLY A 66 -11.90 11.65 14.06
N GLU A 67 -12.03 11.00 15.22
CA GLU A 67 -13.33 10.83 15.90
C GLU A 67 -13.94 12.19 16.31
N GLU A 68 -13.11 13.20 16.58
CA GLU A 68 -13.54 14.54 16.99
C GLU A 68 -13.47 15.58 15.84
N LEU A 69 -12.55 15.40 14.89
CA LEU A 69 -12.20 16.39 13.86
C LEU A 69 -12.49 15.93 12.41
N GLY A 70 -12.93 14.70 12.22
CA GLY A 70 -13.08 14.05 10.92
C GLY A 70 -11.82 13.31 10.46
N ASN A 71 -11.99 12.23 9.68
CA ASN A 71 -10.88 11.38 9.25
C ASN A 71 -9.91 12.14 8.33
N ILE A 72 -8.64 12.19 8.71
CA ILE A 72 -7.57 12.73 7.88
C ILE A 72 -7.27 11.72 6.76
N ARG A 73 -7.61 12.10 5.52
CA ARG A 73 -7.47 11.24 4.34
C ARG A 73 -6.20 11.51 3.53
N ARG A 74 -5.68 12.74 3.59
CA ARG A 74 -4.54 13.17 2.77
C ARG A 74 -3.64 14.12 3.54
N ILE A 75 -2.33 13.87 3.48
CA ILE A 75 -1.30 14.70 4.10
C ILE A 75 -0.18 14.90 3.09
N LEU A 76 0.18 16.16 2.83
CA LEU A 76 1.32 16.52 1.99
C LEU A 76 2.45 17.05 2.88
N ILE A 77 3.65 16.49 2.73
CA ILE A 77 4.87 16.93 3.42
C ILE A 77 5.85 17.45 2.37
N GLU A 78 5.80 18.75 2.10
CA GLU A 78 6.60 19.41 1.04
C GLU A 78 8.10 19.19 1.22
N GLY A 79 8.61 19.30 2.46
CA GLY A 79 10.03 19.12 2.76
C GLY A 79 10.58 17.71 2.49
N LEU A 80 9.69 16.71 2.38
CA LEU A 80 10.03 15.33 2.03
C LEU A 80 9.57 14.96 0.63
N ASN A 81 8.90 15.86 -0.09
CA ASN A 81 8.27 15.58 -1.38
C ASN A 81 7.46 14.27 -1.29
N LEU A 82 6.57 14.21 -0.30
CA LEU A 82 5.82 13.03 0.08
C LEU A 82 4.34 13.37 0.22
N GLU A 83 3.49 12.56 -0.39
CA GLU A 83 2.05 12.59 -0.18
C GLU A 83 1.59 11.27 0.44
N MET A 84 0.82 11.37 1.53
CA MET A 84 0.21 10.22 2.20
C MET A 84 -1.29 10.26 1.97
N ASN A 85 -1.84 9.16 1.48
CA ASN A 85 -3.27 8.95 1.37
C ASN A 85 -3.68 7.80 2.26
N SER A 86 -4.60 8.04 3.18
CA SER A 86 -5.02 7.11 4.22
C SER A 86 -6.52 6.86 4.20
N LEU A 87 -6.90 5.61 4.39
CA LEU A 87 -8.29 5.20 4.59
C LEU A 87 -8.38 4.35 5.86
N VAL A 88 -9.38 4.66 6.68
CA VAL A 88 -9.70 3.91 7.89
C VAL A 88 -10.96 3.08 7.64
N LYS A 89 -10.88 1.77 7.85
CA LYS A 89 -12.00 0.82 7.71
C LYS A 89 -11.72 -0.43 8.54
N ASN A 90 -12.75 -1.06 9.12
CA ASN A 90 -12.63 -2.32 9.87
C ASN A 90 -11.57 -2.29 11.00
N ASN A 91 -11.41 -1.15 11.70
CA ASN A 91 -10.33 -0.91 12.70
C ASN A 91 -8.89 -1.03 12.15
N LEU A 92 -8.75 -0.97 10.83
CA LEU A 92 -7.49 -0.93 10.11
C LEU A 92 -7.33 0.42 9.41
N ILE A 93 -6.08 0.78 9.17
CA ILE A 93 -5.66 1.93 8.39
C ILE A 93 -4.80 1.40 7.26
N ILE A 94 -5.17 1.69 6.02
CA ILE A 94 -4.25 1.60 4.89
C ILE A 94 -3.70 2.98 4.60
N THR A 95 -2.39 3.08 4.46
CA THR A 95 -1.68 4.32 4.11
C THR A 95 -0.80 4.05 2.90
N ALA A 96 -1.06 4.75 1.80
CA ALA A 96 -0.21 4.75 0.62
C ALA A 96 0.68 6.00 0.62
N PHE A 97 1.98 5.79 0.42
CA PHE A 97 3.01 6.81 0.34
C PHE A 97 3.36 7.03 -1.13
N PHE A 98 3.04 8.22 -1.65
CA PHE A 98 3.29 8.59 -3.03
C PHE A 98 4.30 9.73 -3.13
N ARG A 99 4.98 9.80 -4.27
CA ARG A 99 5.58 11.05 -4.73
C ARG A 99 4.45 12.02 -5.12
N PRO A 100 4.66 13.35 -5.04
CA PRO A 100 3.61 14.32 -5.34
C PRO A 100 3.15 14.21 -6.79
N ASP A 101 1.95 14.75 -7.04
CA ASP A 101 1.28 14.77 -8.34
C ASP A 101 0.84 13.39 -8.87
N MET A 102 0.81 12.37 -8.00
CA MET A 102 0.20 11.10 -8.36
C MET A 102 -1.31 11.26 -8.54
N VAL A 103 -1.85 10.69 -9.61
CA VAL A 103 -3.30 10.59 -9.81
C VAL A 103 -3.87 9.74 -8.68
N THR A 104 -4.89 10.25 -7.99
CA THR A 104 -5.53 9.61 -6.83
C THR A 104 -6.96 9.14 -7.13
N ASP A 105 -7.40 9.26 -8.38
CA ASP A 105 -8.68 8.73 -8.84
C ASP A 105 -8.75 7.23 -8.53
N TYR A 106 -9.90 6.77 -8.01
CA TYR A 106 -10.15 5.38 -7.61
C TYR A 106 -9.32 4.86 -6.43
N LEU A 107 -8.39 5.63 -5.88
CA LEU A 107 -7.53 5.18 -4.78
C LEU A 107 -8.34 4.81 -3.52
N GLU A 108 -9.36 5.58 -3.17
CA GLU A 108 -10.24 5.29 -2.02
C GLU A 108 -11.01 3.98 -2.22
N GLU A 109 -11.46 3.70 -3.45
CA GLU A 109 -12.18 2.47 -3.79
C GLU A 109 -11.26 1.25 -3.68
N GLU A 110 -10.06 1.32 -4.27
CA GLU A 110 -9.07 0.23 -4.20
C GLU A 110 -8.55 0.01 -2.78
N ALA A 111 -8.32 1.09 -2.03
CA ALA A 111 -7.94 1.02 -0.61
C ALA A 111 -9.04 0.36 0.23
N SER A 112 -10.30 0.68 -0.03
CA SER A 112 -11.46 0.10 0.66
C SER A 112 -11.58 -1.40 0.38
N LYS A 113 -11.44 -1.80 -0.90
CA LYS A 113 -11.41 -3.20 -1.34
C LYS A 113 -10.25 -3.97 -0.70
N CYS A 114 -9.05 -3.37 -0.70
CA CYS A 114 -7.87 -3.94 -0.06
C CYS A 114 -8.09 -4.22 1.43
N LEU A 115 -8.69 -3.29 2.16
CA LEU A 115 -8.95 -3.47 3.59
C LEU A 115 -10.02 -4.54 3.86
N ASP A 116 -11.01 -4.68 2.98
CA ASP A 116 -12.00 -5.77 3.08
C ASP A 116 -11.35 -7.12 2.87
N GLU A 117 -10.58 -7.29 1.79
CA GLU A 117 -9.86 -8.54 1.49
C GLU A 117 -8.86 -8.89 2.59
N PHE A 118 -8.12 -7.90 3.11
CA PHE A 118 -7.19 -8.11 4.22
C PHE A 118 -7.91 -8.55 5.49
N SER A 119 -9.03 -7.89 5.82
CA SER A 119 -9.83 -8.21 7.01
C SER A 119 -10.42 -9.61 6.93
N GLU A 120 -10.93 -10.00 5.76
CA GLU A 120 -11.50 -11.33 5.53
C GLU A 120 -10.43 -12.42 5.61
N LYS A 121 -9.29 -12.23 4.92
CA LYS A 121 -8.21 -13.23 4.86
C LYS A 121 -7.58 -13.50 6.23
N PHE A 122 -7.52 -12.48 7.10
CA PHE A 122 -6.85 -12.56 8.39
C PHE A 122 -7.79 -12.39 9.60
N ALA A 123 -9.09 -12.64 9.42
CA ALA A 123 -10.11 -12.43 10.46
C ALA A 123 -9.73 -13.08 11.81
N ASP A 124 -9.32 -14.35 11.79
CA ASP A 124 -8.89 -15.10 12.98
C ASP A 124 -7.69 -14.47 13.69
N GLN A 125 -6.73 -13.94 12.94
CA GLN A 125 -5.50 -13.34 13.45
C GLN A 125 -5.80 -11.97 14.06
N LEU A 126 -6.67 -11.21 13.42
CA LEU A 126 -7.14 -9.90 13.87
C LEU A 126 -7.97 -10.03 15.15
N GLU A 127 -8.89 -10.99 15.22
CA GLU A 127 -9.69 -11.28 16.42
C GLU A 127 -8.81 -11.67 17.62
N LYS A 128 -7.72 -12.42 17.37
CA LYS A 128 -6.73 -12.81 18.39
C LYS A 128 -5.67 -11.74 18.67
N ASP A 129 -5.87 -10.53 18.16
CA ASP A 129 -4.98 -9.37 18.33
C ASP A 129 -3.51 -9.65 17.94
N ARG A 130 -3.26 -10.53 16.95
CA ARG A 130 -1.89 -10.89 16.56
C ARG A 130 -1.24 -9.78 15.71
N CYS A 131 -0.11 -9.25 16.16
CA CYS A 131 0.62 -8.17 15.46
C CYS A 131 1.93 -8.64 14.79
N ASN A 132 2.24 -9.94 14.78
CA ASN A 132 3.45 -10.43 14.11
C ASN A 132 3.30 -10.30 12.59
N GLN A 133 4.11 -9.45 11.96
CA GLN A 133 4.11 -9.16 10.53
C GLN A 133 4.36 -10.39 9.64
N ASP A 134 5.12 -11.38 10.12
CA ASP A 134 5.41 -12.60 9.34
C ASP A 134 4.15 -13.38 8.98
N ILE A 135 3.08 -13.24 9.77
CA ILE A 135 1.78 -13.87 9.51
C ILE A 135 1.14 -13.29 8.25
N TYR A 136 1.38 -12.01 7.99
CA TYR A 136 0.71 -11.24 6.95
C TYR A 136 1.50 -11.17 5.64
N LYS A 137 2.77 -11.62 5.61
CA LYS A 137 3.62 -11.63 4.41
C LYS A 137 2.98 -12.35 3.21
N CYS A 138 2.14 -13.35 3.44
CA CYS A 138 1.40 -14.04 2.37
C CYS A 138 0.35 -13.14 1.66
N PHE A 139 0.20 -11.89 2.07
CA PHE A 139 -0.62 -10.88 1.40
C PHE A 139 0.08 -10.20 0.22
N ASP A 140 1.39 -10.41 0.03
CA ASP A 140 2.15 -9.76 -1.06
C ASP A 140 1.49 -9.94 -2.43
N LYS A 141 1.01 -11.16 -2.74
CA LYS A 141 0.30 -11.40 -4.01
C LYS A 141 -0.94 -10.53 -4.19
N ASN A 142 -1.78 -10.45 -3.17
CA ASN A 142 -2.99 -9.61 -3.19
C ASN A 142 -2.63 -8.14 -3.36
N MET A 143 -1.60 -7.66 -2.64
CA MET A 143 -1.16 -6.28 -2.75
C MET A 143 -0.66 -5.94 -4.17
N TRP A 144 0.07 -6.87 -4.81
CA TRP A 144 0.51 -6.68 -6.18
C TRP A 144 -0.63 -6.62 -7.19
N GLU A 145 -1.61 -7.51 -7.08
CA GLU A 145 -2.80 -7.51 -7.93
C GLU A 145 -3.56 -6.18 -7.81
N LEU A 146 -3.75 -5.68 -6.58
CA LEU A 146 -4.40 -4.39 -6.31
C LEU A 146 -3.62 -3.20 -6.90
N ILE A 147 -2.30 -3.19 -6.73
CA ILE A 147 -1.43 -2.15 -7.31
C ILE A 147 -1.52 -2.16 -8.84
N GLN A 148 -1.51 -3.35 -9.46
CA GLN A 148 -1.60 -3.49 -10.90
C GLN A 148 -2.96 -3.00 -11.42
N ASP A 149 -4.06 -3.44 -10.80
CA ASP A 149 -5.42 -3.00 -11.11
C ASP A 149 -5.51 -1.46 -11.04
N TYR A 150 -4.99 -0.87 -9.96
CA TYR A 150 -4.95 0.57 -9.79
C TYR A 150 -4.19 1.27 -10.92
N LEU A 151 -2.97 0.82 -11.24
CA LEU A 151 -2.16 1.43 -12.29
C LEU A 151 -2.81 1.33 -13.68
N ILE A 152 -3.52 0.24 -13.97
CA ILE A 152 -4.31 0.07 -15.20
C ILE A 152 -5.45 1.09 -15.23
N ARG A 153 -6.22 1.20 -14.14
CA ARG A 153 -7.40 2.08 -14.07
C ARG A 153 -7.06 3.55 -14.27
N ILE A 154 -5.90 4.00 -13.79
CA ILE A 154 -5.45 5.39 -13.96
C ILE A 154 -4.69 5.62 -15.28
N GLY A 155 -4.58 4.61 -16.14
CA GLY A 155 -3.86 4.69 -17.43
C GLY A 155 -2.34 4.85 -17.28
N ALA A 156 -1.78 4.52 -16.11
CA ALA A 156 -0.34 4.51 -15.89
C ALA A 156 0.33 3.21 -16.36
N PHE A 157 -0.47 2.20 -16.68
CA PHE A 157 -0.04 0.89 -17.14
C PHE A 157 -0.78 0.50 -18.41
N ASP A 158 -0.04 0.13 -19.45
CA ASP A 158 -0.59 -0.32 -20.73
C ASP A 158 -0.50 -1.85 -20.82
N LEU A 159 -1.67 -2.49 -20.93
CA LEU A 159 -1.79 -3.94 -21.09
C LEU A 159 -1.21 -4.44 -22.41
N GLU A 160 -1.08 -3.59 -23.43
CA GLU A 160 -0.52 -3.98 -24.74
C GLU A 160 0.95 -4.40 -24.66
N PHE A 161 1.70 -3.92 -23.64
CA PHE A 161 3.10 -4.30 -23.43
C PHE A 161 3.29 -5.82 -23.21
N PHE A 162 2.28 -6.50 -22.64
CA PHE A 162 2.34 -7.93 -22.28
C PHE A 162 1.88 -8.86 -23.41
N HIS A 163 1.16 -8.34 -24.40
CA HIS A 163 0.71 -9.14 -25.54
C HIS A 163 1.79 -9.32 -26.61
N PHE A 164 2.91 -8.58 -26.54
CA PHE A 164 4.05 -8.71 -27.46
C PHE A 164 5.20 -9.58 -26.95
N THR A 165 5.18 -9.97 -25.66
CA THR A 165 6.24 -10.76 -25.00
C THR A 165 5.90 -12.24 -24.82
N ARG A 166 4.72 -12.69 -25.28
CA ARG A 166 4.30 -14.10 -25.32
C ARG A 166 4.44 -14.73 -26.70
#